data_AF-A0A654LWR0-F1
#
_entry.id   AF-A0A654LWR0-F1
#
_cell.length_a   1.000
_cell.length_b   1.000
_cell.length_c   1.000
_cell.angle_alpha   90.00
_cell.angle_beta   90.00
_cell.angle_gamma   90.00
#
_symmetry.space_group_name_H-M   'P 1'
#
loop_
_entity.id
_entity.type
_entity.pdbx_description
1 polymer ?
#
loop_
_entity_poly.entity_id
_entity_poly.type
_entity_poly.pdbx_seq_one_letter_code
_entity_poly.pdbx_strand_id
1 'polypeptide(L)'
;MIERKDVENLGSAYIDIDGIKIIEDTEGMYEISIPYHFPIGKEEFIRKDSALVKPFKQILLEGKPLEKISYFFYGEGDEYWLIGSFAYTKARRILFFPGLNLSRVVHSPDNKEVLDEVHNIDHLTLENNLESWHVTLKEKNDRGIKYSRMKPAKLSENVFLWFVMAIPSAKTLEPMPKSQEFIIKANKKKANSIEELTRRLGNFFQSRHQSLFPVIKWKHESPLPCFINFEIFMLLGNTRETDLPDKLFFALPPLTKPEKMDDGIRSRAGYPSPLTDSISVCIRVSKIKGSLNQDAGYDGGYYSGEEIIKYFE
;
A
#
# COMPACT_ATOMS: atom_id res chain seq x y z
N MET A 1 -21.23 14.41 -18.07
CA MET A 1 -22.14 14.25 -19.23
C MET A 1 -21.71 12.94 -19.90
N ILE A 2 -22.56 11.92 -20.00
CA ILE A 2 -22.15 10.63 -20.58
C ILE A 2 -22.30 10.73 -22.10
N GLU A 3 -21.18 10.69 -22.82
CA GLU A 3 -21.18 10.71 -24.29
C GLU A 3 -20.96 9.28 -24.80
N ARG A 4 -21.98 8.71 -25.47
CA ARG A 4 -21.82 7.46 -26.22
C ARG A 4 -21.39 7.82 -27.64
N LYS A 5 -20.28 7.25 -28.08
CA LYS A 5 -19.77 7.40 -29.45
C LYS A 5 -19.58 6.02 -30.03
N ASP A 6 -20.19 5.77 -31.19
CA ASP A 6 -19.92 4.58 -31.97
C ASP A 6 -18.62 4.80 -32.76
N VAL A 7 -17.61 3.95 -32.58
CA VAL A 7 -16.39 3.99 -33.42
C VAL A 7 -16.67 3.15 -34.66
N GLU A 8 -16.92 3.83 -35.78
CA GLU A 8 -17.30 3.23 -37.07
C GLU A 8 -16.29 2.20 -37.61
N ASN A 9 -15.08 2.08 -37.04
CA ASN A 9 -14.03 1.18 -37.52
C ASN A 9 -13.65 0.00 -36.59
N LEU A 10 -14.29 -0.18 -35.43
CA LEU A 10 -13.90 -1.23 -34.47
C LEU A 10 -15.02 -2.15 -33.97
N GLY A 11 -16.27 -1.96 -34.41
CA GLY A 11 -17.40 -2.82 -34.03
C GLY A 11 -17.67 -2.91 -32.52
N SER A 12 -17.05 -2.03 -31.72
CA SER A 12 -17.12 -2.00 -30.26
C SER A 12 -17.63 -0.64 -29.81
N ALA A 13 -18.65 -0.65 -28.96
CA ALA A 13 -19.17 0.56 -28.32
C ALA A 13 -18.17 1.00 -27.23
N TYR A 14 -17.88 2.30 -27.17
CA TYR A 14 -17.17 2.88 -26.03
C TYR A 14 -17.99 3.98 -25.36
N ILE A 15 -17.75 4.13 -24.06
CA ILE A 15 -18.32 5.19 -23.24
C ILE A 15 -17.16 5.99 -22.67
N ASP A 16 -17.20 7.31 -22.87
CA ASP A 16 -16.31 8.24 -22.19
C ASP A 16 -17.06 8.90 -21.03
N ILE A 17 -16.51 8.75 -19.82
CA ILE A 17 -17.01 9.38 -18.60
C ILE A 17 -15.85 10.15 -17.96
N ASP A 18 -15.82 11.46 -18.17
CA ASP A 18 -14.80 12.37 -17.62
C ASP A 18 -13.35 11.91 -17.93
N GLY A 19 -13.12 11.45 -19.17
CA GLY A 19 -11.82 10.98 -19.65
C GLY A 19 -11.52 9.51 -19.31
N ILE A 20 -12.43 8.82 -18.61
CA ILE A 20 -12.37 7.36 -18.41
C ILE A 20 -13.04 6.70 -19.60
N LYS A 21 -12.29 5.86 -20.31
CA LYS A 21 -12.79 5.12 -21.46
C LYS A 21 -13.20 3.73 -21.01
N ILE A 22 -14.44 3.35 -21.31
CA ILE A 22 -14.95 2.00 -21.12
C ILE A 22 -15.19 1.43 -22.51
N ILE A 23 -14.45 0.38 -22.87
CA ILE A 23 -14.58 -0.32 -24.13
C ILE A 23 -15.18 -1.69 -23.83
N GLU A 24 -16.30 -2.01 -24.48
CA GLU A 24 -16.83 -3.37 -24.45
C GLU A 24 -16.12 -4.21 -25.51
N ASP A 25 -15.50 -5.32 -25.10
CA ASP A 25 -14.93 -6.28 -26.03
C ASP A 25 -15.96 -7.32 -26.49
N THR A 26 -15.63 -8.04 -27.55
CA THR A 26 -16.49 -9.06 -28.15
C THR A 26 -16.65 -10.31 -27.28
N GLU A 27 -15.86 -10.46 -26.21
CA GLU A 27 -15.85 -11.61 -25.31
C GLU A 27 -16.70 -11.37 -24.04
N GLY A 28 -17.38 -10.22 -23.95
CA GLY A 28 -18.19 -9.86 -22.80
C GLY A 28 -17.35 -9.41 -21.60
N MET A 29 -16.22 -8.75 -21.87
CA MET A 29 -15.46 -8.00 -20.88
C MET A 29 -15.58 -6.50 -21.17
N TYR A 30 -15.44 -5.72 -20.11
CA TYR A 30 -15.20 -4.30 -20.20
C TYR A 30 -13.72 -4.03 -19.94
N GLU A 31 -13.08 -3.29 -20.84
CA GLU A 31 -11.79 -2.69 -20.61
C GLU A 31 -11.99 -1.23 -20.19
N ILE A 32 -11.61 -0.92 -18.95
CA ILE A 32 -11.74 0.40 -18.35
C ILE A 32 -10.34 1.03 -18.33
N SER A 33 -10.11 2.04 -19.15
CA SER A 33 -8.91 2.88 -19.15
C SER A 33 -9.14 4.14 -18.32
N ILE A 34 -8.27 4.36 -17.34
CA ILE A 34 -8.33 5.49 -16.42
C ILE A 34 -7.00 6.24 -16.47
N PRO A 35 -6.96 7.44 -17.09
CA PRO A 35 -5.78 8.27 -17.05
C PRO A 35 -5.60 8.90 -15.66
N TYR A 36 -4.38 8.84 -15.15
CA TYR A 36 -3.99 9.43 -13.89
C TYR A 36 -2.69 10.22 -14.04
N HIS A 37 -2.73 11.48 -13.61
CA HIS A 37 -1.56 12.35 -13.55
C HIS A 37 -1.20 12.56 -12.10
N PHE A 38 0.08 12.40 -11.78
CA PHE A 38 0.56 12.58 -10.43
C PHE A 38 1.33 13.89 -10.27
N PRO A 39 1.31 14.49 -9.06
CA PRO A 39 1.98 15.77 -8.83
C PRO A 39 3.50 15.68 -8.87
N ILE A 40 4.06 14.47 -8.75
CA ILE A 40 5.50 14.19 -8.70
C ILE A 40 5.79 12.93 -9.51
N GLY A 41 6.99 12.82 -10.08
CA GLY A 41 7.41 11.66 -10.91
C GLY A 41 8.15 12.10 -12.17
N LYS A 42 8.93 11.20 -12.76
CA LYS A 42 9.80 11.52 -13.92
C LYS A 42 9.49 10.73 -15.19
N GLU A 43 8.68 9.68 -15.13
CA GLU A 43 8.48 8.75 -16.24
C GLU A 43 6.99 8.40 -16.45
N GLU A 44 6.64 7.96 -17.65
CA GLU A 44 5.33 7.37 -17.92
C GLU A 44 5.44 5.85 -17.70
N PHE A 45 4.59 5.30 -16.84
CA PHE A 45 4.59 3.85 -16.59
C PHE A 45 3.23 3.25 -16.88
N ILE A 46 3.22 2.10 -17.55
CA ILE A 46 2.05 1.23 -17.68
C ILE A 46 2.30 -0.02 -16.85
N ARG A 47 1.81 -0.06 -15.61
CA ARG A 47 1.78 -1.28 -14.79
C ARG A 47 0.35 -1.68 -14.46
N LYS A 48 -0.02 -2.90 -14.88
CA LYS A 48 -1.33 -3.49 -14.62
C LYS A 48 -1.55 -3.87 -13.14
N ASP A 49 -0.49 -3.98 -12.35
CA ASP A 49 -0.53 -4.45 -10.96
C ASP A 49 0.23 -3.53 -9.99
N SER A 50 0.02 -2.22 -10.13
CA SER A 50 0.60 -1.21 -9.24
C SER A 50 -0.24 -1.03 -7.97
N ALA A 51 0.40 -0.75 -6.83
CA ALA A 51 -0.30 -0.28 -5.63
C ALA A 51 -1.10 1.02 -5.84
N LEU A 52 -0.85 1.78 -6.92
CA LEU A 52 -1.64 2.95 -7.31
C LEU A 52 -3.04 2.57 -7.78
N VAL A 53 -3.18 1.44 -8.49
CA VAL A 53 -4.45 0.99 -9.11
C VAL A 53 -5.25 0.06 -8.21
N LYS A 54 -4.59 -0.68 -7.31
CA LYS A 54 -5.25 -1.70 -6.47
C LYS A 54 -6.46 -1.19 -5.68
N PRO A 55 -6.43 0.01 -5.04
CA PRO A 55 -7.63 0.58 -4.41
C PRO A 55 -8.80 0.73 -5.39
N PHE A 56 -8.55 1.15 -6.63
CA PHE A 56 -9.60 1.34 -7.63
C PHE A 56 -10.17 0.02 -8.14
N LYS A 57 -9.36 -1.04 -8.21
CA LYS A 57 -9.87 -2.39 -8.50
C LYS A 57 -10.90 -2.85 -7.46
N GLN A 58 -10.71 -2.53 -6.17
CA GLN A 58 -11.70 -2.84 -5.13
C GLN A 58 -13.05 -2.15 -5.40
N ILE A 59 -13.03 -0.88 -5.84
CA ILE A 59 -14.25 -0.14 -6.15
C ILE A 59 -14.91 -0.70 -7.42
N LEU A 60 -14.15 -0.83 -8.50
CA LEU A 60 -14.68 -1.08 -9.84
C LEU A 60 -14.99 -2.55 -10.09
N LEU A 61 -14.15 -3.47 -9.62
CA LEU A 61 -14.36 -4.92 -9.83
C LEU A 61 -15.20 -5.52 -8.71
N GLU A 62 -14.84 -5.22 -7.46
CA GLU A 62 -15.46 -5.87 -6.30
C GLU A 62 -16.68 -5.11 -5.76
N GLY A 63 -16.92 -3.89 -6.24
CA GLY A 63 -18.04 -3.06 -5.77
C GLY A 63 -17.91 -2.63 -4.32
N LYS A 64 -16.69 -2.68 -3.76
CA LYS A 64 -16.40 -2.30 -2.38
C LYS A 64 -16.06 -0.82 -2.34
N PRO A 65 -16.99 0.05 -1.87
CA PRO A 65 -16.73 1.48 -1.84
C PRO A 65 -15.63 1.81 -0.83
N LEU A 66 -14.75 2.70 -1.25
CA LEU A 66 -13.74 3.33 -0.41
C LEU A 66 -14.22 4.73 -0.03
N GLU A 67 -13.84 5.17 1.16
CA GLU A 67 -14.10 6.54 1.62
C GLU A 67 -12.91 7.43 1.31
N LYS A 68 -11.69 6.97 1.62
CA LYS A 68 -10.47 7.75 1.42
C LYS A 68 -9.31 6.88 0.98
N ILE A 69 -8.44 7.46 0.15
CA ILE A 69 -7.19 6.83 -0.29
C ILE A 69 -6.02 7.77 0.05
N SER A 70 -4.91 7.24 0.54
CA SER A 70 -3.68 8.00 0.78
C SER A 70 -2.50 7.24 0.19
N TYR A 71 -1.75 7.89 -0.70
CA TYR A 71 -0.58 7.34 -1.37
C TYR A 71 0.68 7.90 -0.72
N PHE A 72 1.49 7.03 -0.10
CA PHE A 72 2.71 7.46 0.58
C PHE A 72 3.93 7.23 -0.30
N PHE A 73 4.77 8.25 -0.40
CA PHE A 73 5.99 8.21 -1.20
C PHE A 73 7.22 8.37 -0.33
N TYR A 74 8.28 7.65 -0.69
CA TYR A 74 9.64 7.84 -0.22
C TYR A 74 10.41 8.61 -1.28
N GLY A 75 11.10 9.69 -0.89
CA GLY A 75 11.92 10.49 -1.79
C GLY A 75 13.37 10.56 -1.33
N GLU A 76 14.31 10.39 -2.24
CA GLU A 76 15.75 10.49 -1.99
C GLU A 76 16.42 11.21 -3.16
N GLY A 77 17.05 12.35 -2.88
CA GLY A 77 17.47 13.27 -3.94
C GLY A 77 16.29 13.75 -4.77
N ASP A 78 16.37 13.56 -6.10
CA ASP A 78 15.30 13.90 -7.05
C ASP A 78 14.49 12.68 -7.52
N GLU A 79 14.61 11.55 -6.84
CA GLU A 79 13.87 10.32 -7.14
C GLU A 79 12.79 10.07 -6.08
N TYR A 80 11.67 9.51 -6.53
CA TYR A 80 10.51 9.22 -5.69
C TYR A 80 10.00 7.82 -5.99
N TRP A 81 9.65 7.11 -4.93
CA TRP A 81 9.10 5.76 -4.98
C TRP A 81 7.87 5.63 -4.11
N LEU A 82 6.94 4.77 -4.51
CA LEU A 82 5.71 4.50 -3.79
C LEU A 82 5.98 3.49 -2.67
N ILE A 83 5.80 3.91 -1.42
CA ILE A 83 5.80 3.00 -0.26
C ILE A 83 4.57 2.08 -0.34
N GLY A 84 3.42 2.68 -0.64
CA GLY A 84 2.16 1.97 -0.83
C GLY A 84 0.96 2.91 -0.76
N SER A 85 -0.23 2.33 -0.87
CA SER A 85 -1.49 3.05 -0.75
C SER A 85 -2.33 2.52 0.42
N PHE A 86 -2.86 3.44 1.22
CA PHE A 86 -3.83 3.15 2.27
C PHE A 86 -5.23 3.46 1.77
N ALA A 87 -6.16 2.55 1.97
CA ALA A 87 -7.56 2.73 1.61
C ALA A 87 -8.45 2.50 2.84
N TYR A 88 -9.22 3.51 3.21
CA TYR A 88 -10.24 3.39 4.25
C TYR A 88 -11.57 2.96 3.61
N THR A 89 -12.14 1.87 4.10
CA THR A 89 -13.35 1.26 3.55
C THR A 89 -14.59 1.72 4.32
N LYS A 90 -15.79 1.64 3.71
CA LYS A 90 -17.06 1.89 4.43
C LYS A 90 -17.30 0.94 5.61
N ALA A 91 -16.68 -0.24 5.59
CA ALA A 91 -16.70 -1.18 6.72
C ALA A 91 -15.74 -0.79 7.85
N ARG A 92 -15.15 0.41 7.80
CA ARG A 92 -14.16 0.95 8.74
C ARG A 92 -12.86 0.15 8.85
N ARG A 93 -12.55 -0.65 7.84
CA ARG A 93 -11.25 -1.33 7.70
C ARG A 93 -10.27 -0.44 6.96
N ILE A 94 -8.99 -0.63 7.24
CA ILE A 94 -7.89 0.01 6.52
C ILE A 94 -7.15 -1.06 5.73
N LEU A 95 -7.06 -0.86 4.42
CA LEU A 95 -6.27 -1.71 3.54
C LEU A 95 -4.95 -0.99 3.24
N PHE A 96 -3.83 -1.71 3.26
CA PHE A 96 -2.55 -1.23 2.79
C PHE A 96 -2.08 -2.08 1.61
N PHE A 97 -1.94 -1.45 0.45
CA PHE A 97 -1.39 -2.07 -0.76
C PHE A 97 0.09 -1.68 -0.88
N PRO A 98 1.03 -2.62 -0.68
CA PRO A 98 2.46 -2.30 -0.72
C PRO A 98 2.91 -1.97 -2.14
N GLY A 99 3.68 -0.89 -2.29
CA GLY A 99 4.27 -0.48 -3.57
C GLY A 99 5.59 -1.19 -3.85
N LEU A 100 5.65 -2.52 -3.76
CA LEU A 100 6.86 -3.30 -4.02
C LEU A 100 6.90 -3.82 -5.47
N ASN A 101 8.07 -3.71 -6.11
CA ASN A 101 8.33 -4.31 -7.43
C ASN A 101 8.29 -5.85 -7.40
N LEU A 102 8.74 -6.43 -6.29
CA LEU A 102 8.71 -7.86 -6.00
C LEU A 102 8.20 -8.01 -4.57
N SER A 103 6.96 -8.47 -4.41
CA SER A 103 6.35 -8.69 -3.09
C SER A 103 6.45 -10.16 -2.69
N ARG A 104 7.65 -10.76 -2.84
CA ARG A 104 7.83 -12.18 -2.56
C ARG A 104 7.79 -12.45 -1.07
N VAL A 105 6.86 -13.30 -0.66
CA VAL A 105 6.79 -13.84 0.70
C VAL A 105 7.32 -15.26 0.65
N VAL A 106 8.46 -15.51 1.31
CA VAL A 106 9.09 -16.85 1.43
C VAL A 106 8.77 -17.48 2.79
N HIS A 107 8.41 -16.67 3.78
CA HIS A 107 8.01 -17.10 5.12
C HIS A 107 6.59 -16.61 5.43
N SER A 108 5.77 -17.47 6.03
CA SER A 108 4.46 -17.08 6.54
C SER A 108 4.59 -15.79 7.39
N PRO A 109 3.66 -14.84 7.32
CA PRO A 109 3.69 -13.62 8.13
C PRO A 109 3.81 -13.82 9.64
N ASP A 110 3.46 -15.00 10.17
CA ASP A 110 3.64 -15.39 11.57
C ASP A 110 4.92 -16.21 11.83
N ASN A 111 5.81 -16.30 10.85
CA ASN A 111 7.09 -17.04 10.86
C ASN A 111 6.98 -18.53 11.26
N LYS A 112 5.80 -19.14 11.15
CA LYS A 112 5.59 -20.55 11.51
C LYS A 112 5.93 -21.51 10.38
N GLU A 113 5.79 -21.09 9.13
CA GLU A 113 5.93 -21.95 7.96
C GLU A 113 6.75 -21.27 6.87
N VAL A 114 7.62 -22.04 6.21
CA VAL A 114 8.20 -21.65 4.93
C VAL A 114 7.13 -21.91 3.87
N LEU A 115 6.83 -20.91 3.05
CA LEU A 115 5.84 -21.10 1.99
C LEU A 115 6.51 -21.85 0.84
N ASP A 116 5.94 -22.99 0.44
CA ASP A 116 6.46 -23.83 -0.65
C ASP A 116 6.46 -23.09 -2.00
N GLU A 117 5.64 -22.05 -2.14
CA GLU A 117 5.55 -21.21 -3.33
C GLU A 117 5.79 -19.73 -3.03
N VAL A 118 6.39 -19.03 -4.01
CA VAL A 118 6.54 -17.57 -3.96
C VAL A 118 5.16 -16.92 -4.14
N HIS A 119 4.59 -16.44 -3.05
CA HIS A 119 3.36 -15.67 -3.09
C HIS A 119 3.65 -14.17 -3.12
N ASN A 120 2.82 -13.42 -3.85
CA ASN A 120 2.85 -11.96 -3.85
C ASN A 120 1.88 -11.41 -2.81
N ILE A 121 2.28 -10.41 -2.03
CA ILE A 121 1.33 -9.70 -1.16
C ILE A 121 0.37 -8.89 -2.01
N ASP A 122 -0.93 -9.17 -1.89
CA ASP A 122 -1.93 -8.30 -2.47
C ASP A 122 -2.10 -7.05 -1.61
N HIS A 123 -2.47 -7.24 -0.33
CA HIS A 123 -2.67 -6.18 0.64
C HIS A 123 -2.60 -6.68 2.09
N LEU A 124 -2.43 -5.75 3.03
CA LEU A 124 -2.62 -5.94 4.46
C LEU A 124 -3.97 -5.30 4.84
N THR A 125 -4.74 -5.93 5.72
CA THR A 125 -6.01 -5.40 6.23
C THR A 125 -5.94 -5.23 7.73
N LEU A 126 -6.11 -4.01 8.23
CA LEU A 126 -6.44 -3.72 9.62
C LEU A 126 -7.96 -3.72 9.78
N GLU A 127 -8.47 -4.56 10.67
CA GLU A 127 -9.90 -4.68 10.94
C GLU A 127 -10.44 -3.44 11.64
N ASN A 128 -11.77 -3.27 11.62
CA ASN A 128 -12.45 -2.09 12.14
C ASN A 128 -12.30 -1.87 13.66
N ASN A 129 -11.92 -2.90 14.40
CA ASN A 129 -11.63 -2.80 15.83
C ASN A 129 -10.21 -2.29 16.11
N LEU A 130 -9.35 -2.19 15.08
CA LEU A 130 -7.93 -1.83 15.19
C LEU A 130 -7.11 -2.78 16.09
N GLU A 131 -7.67 -3.91 16.47
CA GLU A 131 -7.04 -4.90 17.37
C GLU A 131 -6.54 -6.13 16.61
N SER A 132 -6.95 -6.29 15.36
CA SER A 132 -6.54 -7.41 14.54
C SER A 132 -6.30 -7.01 13.09
N TRP A 133 -5.33 -7.65 12.46
CA TRP A 133 -5.01 -7.44 11.06
C TRP A 133 -4.60 -8.76 10.40
N HIS A 134 -4.63 -8.81 9.07
CA HIS A 134 -4.22 -9.98 8.29
C HIS A 134 -3.55 -9.56 6.97
N VAL A 135 -2.79 -10.49 6.40
CA VAL A 135 -2.21 -10.35 5.06
C VAL A 135 -3.07 -11.15 4.08
N THR A 136 -3.39 -10.57 2.94
CA THR A 136 -3.98 -11.25 1.79
C THR A 136 -2.90 -11.45 0.74
N LEU A 137 -2.65 -12.70 0.36
CA LEU A 137 -1.72 -13.06 -0.71
C LEU A 137 -2.47 -13.19 -2.03
N LYS A 138 -1.84 -12.79 -3.15
CA LYS A 138 -2.39 -12.91 -4.50
C LYS A 138 -2.21 -14.34 -5.02
N GLU A 139 -3.30 -14.98 -5.41
CA GLU A 139 -3.30 -16.24 -6.14
C GLU A 139 -3.50 -16.06 -7.65
N LYS A 140 -3.18 -17.09 -8.44
CA LYS A 140 -3.46 -17.14 -9.89
C LYS A 140 -4.96 -16.98 -10.24
N ASN A 141 -5.86 -17.28 -9.31
CA ASN A 141 -7.32 -17.30 -9.52
C ASN A 141 -8.08 -16.18 -8.77
N ASP A 142 -7.39 -15.10 -8.37
CA ASP A 142 -7.94 -13.89 -7.71
C ASP A 142 -8.64 -14.08 -6.35
N ARG A 143 -8.78 -15.30 -5.82
CA ARG A 143 -9.23 -15.53 -4.43
C ARG A 143 -8.02 -15.57 -3.53
N GLY A 144 -7.59 -14.42 -3.04
CA GLY A 144 -6.39 -14.34 -2.22
C GLY A 144 -6.50 -15.17 -0.93
N ILE A 145 -5.38 -15.81 -0.54
CA ILE A 145 -5.28 -16.53 0.74
C ILE A 145 -5.15 -15.49 1.85
N LYS A 146 -6.03 -15.59 2.84
CA LYS A 146 -5.92 -14.80 4.07
C LYS A 146 -5.06 -15.54 5.07
N TYR A 147 -3.93 -14.94 5.43
CA TYR A 147 -3.09 -15.43 6.52
C TYR A 147 -3.65 -15.06 7.89
N SER A 148 -3.16 -15.74 8.93
CA SER A 148 -3.60 -15.68 10.33
C SER A 148 -3.75 -14.25 10.85
N ARG A 149 -4.73 -14.05 11.77
CA ARG A 149 -4.97 -12.76 12.42
C ARG A 149 -3.83 -12.43 13.37
N MET A 150 -3.13 -11.34 13.09
CA MET A 150 -2.11 -10.74 13.94
C MET A 150 -2.71 -9.56 14.71
N LYS A 151 -2.05 -9.12 15.78
CA LYS A 151 -2.47 -7.96 16.57
C LYS A 151 -1.50 -6.80 16.37
N PRO A 152 -1.97 -5.57 16.11
CA PRO A 152 -1.11 -4.39 16.20
C PRO A 152 -0.55 -4.25 17.63
N ALA A 153 0.66 -3.73 17.77
CA ALA A 153 1.20 -3.41 19.07
C ALA A 153 0.63 -2.08 19.57
N LYS A 154 -0.12 -2.14 20.68
CA LYS A 154 -0.63 -0.95 21.36
C LYS A 154 0.49 -0.30 22.16
N LEU A 155 0.92 0.89 21.77
CA LEU A 155 2.01 1.63 22.40
C LEU A 155 1.51 2.62 23.45
N SER A 156 0.33 3.19 23.22
CA SER A 156 -0.43 3.99 24.17
C SER A 156 -1.93 3.86 23.87
N GLU A 157 -2.79 4.63 24.54
CA GLU A 157 -4.23 4.63 24.26
C GLU A 157 -4.55 5.00 22.80
N ASN A 158 -3.78 5.94 22.23
CA ASN A 158 -4.04 6.51 20.90
C ASN A 158 -2.95 6.22 19.86
N VAL A 159 -1.96 5.39 20.19
CA VAL A 159 -0.84 5.03 19.29
C VAL A 159 -0.74 3.52 19.17
N PHE A 160 -0.85 3.03 17.94
CA PHE A 160 -0.67 1.62 17.60
C PHE A 160 0.40 1.50 16.53
N LEU A 161 1.37 0.62 16.74
CA LEU A 161 2.23 0.15 15.66
C LEU A 161 1.51 -0.98 14.94
N TRP A 162 1.15 -0.77 13.68
CA TRP A 162 0.44 -1.77 12.89
C TRP A 162 1.40 -2.83 12.38
N PHE A 163 2.40 -2.43 11.60
CA PHE A 163 3.45 -3.32 11.12
C PHE A 163 4.72 -2.52 10.79
N VAL A 164 5.80 -3.25 10.61
CA VAL A 164 7.09 -2.77 10.13
C VAL A 164 7.37 -3.44 8.78
N MET A 165 7.87 -2.66 7.83
CA MET A 165 8.31 -3.14 6.51
C MET A 165 9.76 -2.75 6.30
N ALA A 166 10.63 -3.73 6.08
CA ALA A 166 12.05 -3.52 5.82
C ALA A 166 12.39 -3.92 4.37
N ILE A 167 13.14 -3.08 3.65
CA ILE A 167 13.56 -3.30 2.26
C ILE A 167 15.05 -3.02 2.09
N PRO A 168 15.77 -3.74 1.19
CA PRO A 168 17.20 -3.57 1.04
C PRO A 168 17.57 -2.22 0.42
N SER A 169 16.74 -1.65 -0.45
CA SER A 169 16.95 -0.32 -1.04
C SER A 169 15.67 0.24 -1.64
N ALA A 170 15.62 1.56 -1.88
CA ALA A 170 14.47 2.22 -2.49
C ALA A 170 14.10 1.65 -3.87
N LYS A 171 15.06 1.06 -4.60
CA LYS A 171 14.83 0.41 -5.90
C LYS A 171 13.88 -0.79 -5.84
N THR A 172 13.62 -1.33 -4.66
CA THR A 172 12.61 -2.38 -4.47
C THR A 172 11.18 -1.85 -4.48
N LEU A 173 10.99 -0.54 -4.28
CA LEU A 173 9.70 0.12 -4.38
C LEU A 173 9.36 0.46 -5.84
N GLU A 174 8.07 0.57 -6.13
CA GLU A 174 7.58 1.04 -7.41
C GLU A 174 8.04 2.49 -7.65
N PRO A 175 8.75 2.79 -8.76
CA PRO A 175 9.13 4.16 -9.08
C PRO A 175 7.87 4.98 -9.35
N MET A 176 7.91 6.25 -8.96
CA MET A 176 6.76 7.14 -9.09
C MET A 176 6.57 7.64 -10.53
N PRO A 177 5.48 7.27 -11.22
CA PRO A 177 5.19 7.81 -12.55
C PRO A 177 4.74 9.28 -12.49
N LYS A 178 5.07 10.04 -13.53
CA LYS A 178 4.47 11.34 -13.83
C LYS A 178 3.01 11.19 -14.29
N SER A 179 2.77 10.20 -15.14
CA SER A 179 1.46 9.83 -15.66
C SER A 179 1.35 8.30 -15.76
N GLN A 180 0.14 7.78 -15.54
CA GLN A 180 -0.16 6.37 -15.70
C GLN A 180 -1.58 6.19 -16.24
N GLU A 181 -1.71 5.30 -17.21
CA GLU A 181 -3.01 4.78 -17.64
C GLU A 181 -3.27 3.47 -16.92
N PHE A 182 -4.31 3.44 -16.09
CA PHE A 182 -4.75 2.21 -15.46
C PHE A 182 -5.70 1.47 -16.38
N ILE A 183 -5.34 0.24 -16.74
CA ILE A 183 -6.17 -0.65 -17.54
C ILE A 183 -6.77 -1.72 -16.62
N ILE A 184 -8.08 -1.67 -16.41
CA ILE A 184 -8.83 -2.60 -15.58
C ILE A 184 -9.78 -3.41 -16.45
N LYS A 185 -9.66 -4.74 -16.40
CA LYS A 185 -10.57 -5.65 -17.10
C LYS A 185 -11.65 -6.15 -16.15
N ALA A 186 -12.90 -5.91 -16.48
CA ALA A 186 -14.07 -6.33 -15.72
C ALA A 186 -14.91 -7.31 -16.53
N ASN A 187 -15.30 -8.44 -15.94
CA ASN A 187 -16.14 -9.42 -16.64
C ASN A 187 -17.62 -9.00 -16.54
N LYS A 188 -18.31 -8.84 -17.67
CA LYS A 188 -19.72 -8.39 -17.72
C LYS A 188 -20.66 -9.31 -16.92
N LYS A 189 -20.37 -10.62 -16.87
CA LYS A 189 -21.17 -11.61 -16.12
C LYS A 189 -20.95 -11.55 -14.60
N LYS A 190 -19.79 -11.10 -14.13
CA LYS A 190 -19.44 -11.04 -12.69
C LYS A 190 -19.50 -9.62 -12.10
N ALA A 191 -19.27 -8.59 -12.92
CA ALA A 191 -19.03 -7.21 -12.47
C ALA A 191 -20.11 -6.21 -12.87
N ASN A 192 -21.28 -6.71 -13.30
CA ASN A 192 -22.52 -5.96 -13.51
C ASN A 192 -22.60 -5.12 -14.78
N SER A 193 -23.83 -4.74 -15.11
CA SER A 193 -24.18 -3.95 -16.28
C SER A 193 -23.45 -2.60 -16.30
N ILE A 194 -23.48 -1.94 -17.45
CA ILE A 194 -22.83 -0.64 -17.63
C ILE A 194 -23.34 0.40 -16.61
N GLU A 195 -24.61 0.33 -16.21
CA GLU A 195 -25.20 1.21 -15.21
C GLU A 195 -24.52 1.07 -13.84
N GLU A 196 -24.21 -0.16 -13.43
CA GLU A 196 -23.55 -0.43 -12.16
C GLU A 196 -22.06 -0.04 -12.20
N LEU A 197 -21.39 -0.22 -13.35
CA LEU A 197 -20.04 0.32 -13.56
C LEU A 197 -20.04 1.86 -13.47
N THR A 198 -21.00 2.53 -14.10
CA THR A 198 -21.17 3.99 -13.99
C THR A 198 -21.41 4.41 -12.53
N ARG A 199 -22.24 3.68 -11.79
CA ARG A 199 -22.45 3.93 -10.35
C ARG A 199 -21.16 3.77 -9.54
N ARG A 200 -20.37 2.74 -9.82
CA ARG A 200 -19.06 2.51 -9.17
C ARG A 200 -18.05 3.59 -9.52
N LEU A 201 -18.06 4.10 -10.75
CA LEU A 201 -17.24 5.23 -11.18
C LEU A 201 -17.54 6.50 -10.36
N GLY A 202 -18.79 6.71 -9.95
CA GLY A 202 -19.13 7.78 -9.00
C GLY A 202 -18.35 7.69 -7.68
N ASN A 203 -18.28 6.49 -7.07
CA ASN A 203 -17.48 6.26 -5.86
C ASN A 203 -15.97 6.41 -6.13
N PHE A 204 -15.52 6.01 -7.31
CA PHE A 204 -14.13 6.19 -7.74
C PHE A 204 -13.76 7.67 -7.79
N PHE A 205 -14.57 8.52 -8.43
CA PHE A 205 -14.29 9.97 -8.53
C PHE A 205 -14.25 10.62 -7.15
N GLN A 206 -15.21 10.28 -6.28
CA GLN A 206 -15.22 10.78 -4.90
C GLN A 206 -13.94 10.40 -4.14
N SER A 207 -13.55 9.12 -4.19
CA SER A 207 -12.34 8.64 -3.51
C SER A 207 -11.07 9.29 -4.09
N ARG A 208 -11.02 9.48 -5.42
CA ARG A 208 -9.91 10.13 -6.11
C ARG A 208 -9.73 11.58 -5.68
N HIS A 209 -10.80 12.37 -5.61
CA HIS A 209 -10.74 13.77 -5.19
C HIS A 209 -10.24 13.96 -3.76
N GLN A 210 -10.44 12.97 -2.90
CA GLN A 210 -10.00 12.99 -1.50
C GLN A 210 -8.62 12.37 -1.30
N SER A 211 -7.91 12.05 -2.39
CA SER A 211 -6.62 11.36 -2.30
C SER A 211 -5.52 12.28 -1.79
N LEU A 212 -4.73 11.78 -0.83
CA LEU A 212 -3.56 12.47 -0.28
C LEU A 212 -2.27 11.87 -0.85
N PHE A 213 -1.23 12.69 -0.98
CA PHE A 213 0.07 12.30 -1.51
C PHE A 213 1.22 12.67 -0.55
N PRO A 214 1.27 12.14 0.70
CA PRO A 214 2.38 12.44 1.60
C PRO A 214 3.71 11.98 1.03
N VAL A 215 4.72 12.85 1.11
CA VAL A 215 6.09 12.55 0.64
C VAL A 215 7.06 12.63 1.80
N ILE A 216 7.77 11.53 2.03
CA ILE A 216 8.80 11.37 3.04
C ILE A 216 10.15 11.62 2.37
N LYS A 217 10.74 12.81 2.57
CA LYS A 217 12.01 13.18 1.94
C LYS A 217 13.20 12.83 2.83
N TRP A 218 14.04 11.90 2.37
CA TRP A 218 15.34 11.61 2.94
C TRP A 218 16.36 12.67 2.50
N LYS A 219 17.01 13.32 3.48
CA LYS A 219 17.97 14.42 3.24
C LYS A 219 19.39 14.12 3.71
N HIS A 220 19.61 13.00 4.39
CA HIS A 220 20.89 12.69 5.02
C HIS A 220 21.70 11.74 4.15
N GLU A 221 23.02 11.79 4.27
CA GLU A 221 23.85 10.72 3.74
C GLU A 221 23.48 9.40 4.41
N SER A 222 23.54 8.32 3.64
CA SER A 222 23.13 7.01 4.12
C SER A 222 24.36 6.23 4.59
N PRO A 223 24.30 5.55 5.75
CA PRO A 223 25.36 4.63 6.11
C PRO A 223 25.44 3.52 5.05
N LEU A 224 26.63 3.11 4.64
CA LEU A 224 26.79 2.00 3.69
C LEU A 224 27.55 0.85 4.37
N PRO A 225 27.11 -0.41 4.20
CA PRO A 225 25.80 -0.82 3.65
C PRO A 225 24.63 -0.44 4.58
N CYS A 226 23.45 -0.18 4.03
CA CYS A 226 22.22 -0.04 4.80
C CYS A 226 20.99 -0.64 4.12
N PHE A 227 19.95 -0.83 4.92
CA PHE A 227 18.59 -1.11 4.47
C PHE A 227 17.62 -0.03 4.98
N ILE A 228 16.43 0.03 4.38
CA ILE A 228 15.37 1.00 4.71
C ILE A 228 14.30 0.29 5.53
N ASN A 229 13.86 0.91 6.62
CA ASN A 229 12.82 0.42 7.51
C ASN A 229 11.69 1.43 7.59
N PHE A 230 10.47 0.97 7.33
CA PHE A 230 9.23 1.72 7.44
C PHE A 230 8.45 1.21 8.65
N GLU A 231 8.18 2.07 9.62
CA GLU A 231 7.32 1.75 10.77
C GLU A 231 5.96 2.43 10.53
N ILE A 232 4.90 1.63 10.44
CA ILE A 232 3.56 2.10 10.09
C ILE A 232 2.73 2.20 11.37
N PHE A 233 2.41 3.43 11.77
CA PHE A 233 1.63 3.73 12.96
C PHE A 233 0.20 4.15 12.60
N MET A 234 -0.74 3.70 13.43
CA MET A 234 -2.10 4.24 13.49
C MET A 234 -2.22 5.18 14.67
N LEU A 235 -2.64 6.40 14.38
CA LEU A 235 -2.83 7.46 15.36
C LEU A 235 -4.33 7.75 15.51
N LEU A 236 -4.81 7.78 16.75
CA LEU A 236 -6.19 8.12 17.07
C LEU A 236 -6.34 9.55 17.57
N GLY A 237 -7.47 10.18 17.25
CA GLY A 237 -7.79 11.54 17.67
C GLY A 237 -6.76 12.56 17.19
N ASN A 238 -6.31 13.43 18.09
CA ASN A 238 -5.39 14.54 17.80
C ASN A 238 -3.90 14.18 18.01
N THR A 239 -3.58 12.89 18.06
CA THR A 239 -2.22 12.40 18.29
C THR A 239 -1.29 12.80 17.16
N ARG A 240 -0.09 13.28 17.50
CA ARG A 240 0.91 13.83 16.58
C ARG A 240 2.09 12.89 16.43
N GLU A 241 2.92 13.14 15.41
CA GLU A 241 4.18 12.43 15.20
C GLU A 241 5.12 12.51 16.43
N THR A 242 5.06 13.62 17.17
CA THR A 242 5.84 13.84 18.40
C THR A 242 5.47 12.91 19.55
N ASP A 243 4.28 12.30 19.48
CA ASP A 243 3.78 11.38 20.51
C ASP A 243 4.23 9.93 20.25
N LEU A 244 4.87 9.68 19.11
CA LEU A 244 5.42 8.37 18.79
C LEU A 244 6.66 8.09 19.64
N PRO A 245 6.86 6.84 20.11
CA PRO A 245 8.02 6.50 20.94
C PRO A 245 9.33 6.70 20.18
N ASP A 246 10.39 7.09 20.87
CA ASP A 246 11.70 7.29 20.24
C ASP A 246 12.41 5.97 19.90
N LYS A 247 11.97 4.83 20.41
CA LYS A 247 12.56 3.53 20.06
C LYS A 247 12.24 3.14 18.62
N LEU A 248 13.16 2.40 17.99
CA LEU A 248 12.96 1.81 16.67
C LEU A 248 12.32 0.43 16.80
N PHE A 249 11.40 0.12 15.89
CA PHE A 249 10.87 -1.21 15.69
C PHE A 249 11.40 -1.77 14.38
N PHE A 250 11.81 -3.04 14.39
CA PHE A 250 12.43 -3.69 13.24
C PHE A 250 11.67 -4.97 12.90
N ALA A 251 11.41 -5.15 11.61
CA ALA A 251 11.10 -6.46 11.07
C ALA A 251 12.42 -7.23 10.91
N LEU A 252 12.78 -8.05 11.89
CA LEU A 252 13.99 -8.87 11.82
C LEU A 252 13.73 -10.13 10.97
N PRO A 253 14.38 -10.31 9.81
CA PRO A 253 14.61 -11.65 9.30
C PRO A 253 15.65 -12.38 10.17
N PRO A 254 15.60 -13.73 10.26
CA PRO A 254 16.37 -14.53 11.22
C PRO A 254 17.89 -14.59 11.01
N LEU A 255 18.51 -13.75 10.16
CA LEU A 255 19.86 -14.01 9.63
C LEU A 255 20.90 -12.89 9.79
N THR A 256 20.55 -11.71 10.30
CA THR A 256 21.54 -10.65 10.52
C THR A 256 21.40 -10.07 11.92
N LYS A 257 22.33 -10.43 12.82
CA LYS A 257 22.59 -9.64 14.01
C LYS A 257 23.29 -8.35 13.58
N PRO A 258 22.72 -7.16 13.79
CA PRO A 258 23.44 -5.92 13.50
C PRO A 258 24.74 -5.90 14.31
N GLU A 259 25.88 -5.71 13.65
CA GLU A 259 27.21 -5.85 14.28
C GLU A 259 27.45 -4.86 15.42
N LYS A 260 26.84 -3.66 15.35
CA LYS A 260 26.66 -2.68 16.44
C LYS A 260 25.47 -1.80 16.10
N MET A 261 24.55 -1.61 17.04
CA MET A 261 23.34 -0.79 16.91
C MET A 261 23.60 0.72 17.09
N ASP A 262 24.79 1.21 16.75
CA ASP A 262 25.06 2.65 16.83
C ASP A 262 24.35 3.38 15.67
N ASP A 263 23.40 4.22 16.05
CA ASP A 263 22.90 5.38 15.31
C ASP A 263 22.44 5.14 13.87
N GLY A 264 21.43 4.29 13.67
CA GLY A 264 20.62 4.40 12.45
C GLY A 264 20.19 5.86 12.28
N ILE A 265 20.65 6.53 11.22
CA ILE A 265 20.19 7.89 10.90
C ILE A 265 18.68 7.79 10.71
N ARG A 266 17.95 8.74 11.29
CA ARG A 266 16.49 8.73 11.27
C ARG A 266 16.04 9.94 10.48
N SER A 267 15.19 9.70 9.50
CA SER A 267 14.37 10.77 8.96
C SER A 267 12.97 10.56 9.48
N ARG A 268 12.61 11.38 10.47
CA ARG A 268 11.22 11.53 10.85
C ARG A 268 10.56 12.33 9.75
N ALA A 269 9.71 11.67 9.00
CA ALA A 269 8.88 12.35 8.04
C ALA A 269 7.53 11.65 8.05
N GLY A 270 6.62 12.21 8.83
CA GLY A 270 5.23 11.84 8.79
C GLY A 270 4.38 12.97 9.33
N TYR A 271 3.89 13.85 8.45
CA TYR A 271 2.62 14.49 8.77
C TYR A 271 1.59 13.38 8.87
N PRO A 272 0.91 13.19 10.02
CA PRO A 272 -0.18 12.24 10.11
C PRO A 272 -1.12 12.47 8.93
N SER A 273 -1.27 11.47 8.07
CA SER A 273 -2.18 11.54 6.93
C SER A 273 -3.55 11.09 7.43
N PRO A 274 -4.53 12.00 7.59
CA PRO A 274 -5.83 11.63 8.12
C PRO A 274 -6.52 10.68 7.13
N LEU A 275 -6.91 9.49 7.60
CA LEU A 275 -7.82 8.61 6.86
C LEU A 275 -9.27 8.95 7.17
N THR A 276 -9.55 9.40 8.39
CA THR A 276 -10.82 9.98 8.86
C THR A 276 -10.54 11.14 9.80
N ASP A 277 -11.58 11.75 10.36
CA ASP A 277 -11.45 12.78 11.41
C ASP A 277 -10.85 12.24 12.72
N SER A 278 -10.82 10.91 12.90
CA SER A 278 -10.40 10.27 14.15
C SER A 278 -9.23 9.30 14.00
N ILE A 279 -8.82 9.00 12.76
CA ILE A 279 -7.77 8.02 12.47
C ILE A 279 -6.82 8.61 11.43
N SER A 280 -5.53 8.62 11.76
CA SER A 280 -4.44 9.00 10.85
C SER A 280 -3.42 7.89 10.72
N VAL A 281 -2.78 7.80 9.56
CA VAL A 281 -1.61 6.96 9.33
C VAL A 281 -0.36 7.82 9.43
N CYS A 282 0.64 7.37 10.17
CA CYS A 282 1.96 7.96 10.20
C CYS A 282 3.00 6.90 9.83
N ILE A 283 3.93 7.24 8.95
CA ILE A 283 5.03 6.35 8.58
C ILE A 283 6.33 7.00 9.07
N ARG A 284 7.12 6.26 9.83
CA ARG A 284 8.49 6.66 10.16
C ARG A 284 9.46 5.89 9.28
N VAL A 285 10.51 6.57 8.80
CA VAL A 285 11.51 5.97 7.93
C VAL A 285 12.89 6.05 8.55
N SER A 286 13.57 4.91 8.59
CA SER A 286 14.91 4.78 9.14
C SER A 286 15.82 4.09 8.13
N LYS A 287 17.07 4.54 8.02
CA LYS A 287 18.11 3.80 7.30
C LYS A 287 19.07 3.19 8.31
N ILE A 288 19.20 1.88 8.26
CA ILE A 288 19.89 1.11 9.29
C ILE A 288 21.10 0.43 8.67
N LYS A 289 22.25 0.58 9.29
CA LYS A 289 23.50 -0.04 8.84
C LYS A 289 23.36 -1.57 8.85
N GLY A 290 23.71 -2.20 7.73
CA GLY A 290 23.58 -3.64 7.51
C GLY A 290 22.99 -3.97 6.15
N SER A 291 22.73 -5.26 5.93
CA SER A 291 22.11 -5.78 4.70
C SER A 291 20.92 -6.66 5.03
N LEU A 292 19.92 -6.65 4.14
CA LEU A 292 18.83 -7.62 4.15
C LEU A 292 19.09 -8.65 3.05
N ASN A 293 18.97 -9.93 3.41
CA ASN A 293 19.10 -11.05 2.46
C ASN A 293 17.77 -11.40 1.76
N GLN A 294 16.77 -10.50 1.83
CA GLN A 294 15.43 -10.69 1.28
C GLN A 294 14.95 -9.42 0.55
N ASP A 295 14.02 -9.58 -0.40
CA ASP A 295 13.46 -8.48 -1.20
C ASP A 295 12.65 -7.50 -0.34
N ALA A 296 11.89 -8.03 0.63
CA ALA A 296 11.19 -7.27 1.66
C ALA A 296 10.90 -8.15 2.88
N GLY A 297 10.89 -7.55 4.07
CA GLY A 297 10.46 -8.18 5.32
C GLY A 297 9.25 -7.47 5.90
N TYR A 298 8.26 -8.23 6.34
CA TYR A 298 7.11 -7.74 7.10
C TYR A 298 7.11 -8.35 8.48
N ASP A 299 6.89 -7.52 9.49
CA ASP A 299 6.68 -7.97 10.86
C ASP A 299 5.58 -7.12 11.47
N GLY A 300 4.55 -7.74 12.02
CA GLY A 300 3.63 -7.03 12.92
C GLY A 300 3.60 -7.69 14.26
N GLY A 301 4.81 -7.93 14.77
CA GLY A 301 5.11 -8.64 15.99
C GLY A 301 4.28 -8.21 17.20
N TYR A 302 4.15 -9.17 18.12
CA TYR A 302 3.70 -8.95 19.48
C TYR A 302 4.79 -8.16 20.21
N TYR A 303 4.85 -6.85 20.01
CA TYR A 303 5.78 -6.00 20.73
C TYR A 303 5.23 -5.73 22.13
N SER A 304 5.28 -6.72 23.02
CA SER A 304 5.15 -6.45 24.46
C SER A 304 6.37 -5.63 24.89
N GLY A 305 6.19 -4.67 25.82
CA GLY A 305 7.27 -3.77 26.24
C GLY A 305 8.55 -4.48 26.71
N GLU A 306 8.44 -5.73 27.16
CA GLU A 306 9.54 -6.57 27.65
C GLU A 306 10.18 -7.47 26.57
N GLU A 307 9.45 -7.93 25.55
CA GLU A 307 10.00 -8.84 24.53
C GLU A 307 10.85 -8.12 23.47
N ILE A 308 10.65 -6.82 23.27
CA ILE A 308 11.59 -6.02 22.46
C ILE A 308 12.99 -6.07 23.07
N ILE A 309 13.11 -6.09 24.39
CA ILE A 309 14.41 -6.04 25.08
C ILE A 309 15.16 -7.37 24.93
N LYS A 310 14.46 -8.51 24.88
CA LYS A 310 15.10 -9.84 24.85
C LYS A 310 15.80 -10.20 23.54
N TYR A 311 15.54 -9.50 22.44
CA TYR A 311 16.31 -9.68 21.20
C TYR A 311 17.61 -8.86 21.18
N PHE A 312 17.83 -8.00 22.19
CA PHE A 312 18.91 -7.01 22.24
C PHE A 312 19.80 -7.09 23.50
N GLU A 313 19.70 -8.16 24.29
CA GLU A 313 20.71 -8.59 25.28
C GLU A 313 21.62 -9.69 24.72
#